data_AF-A0A8T5RBE0-F1
#
_entry.id   AF-A0A8T5RBE0-F1
#
_cell.length_a   1.000
_cell.length_b   1.000
_cell.length_c   1.000
_cell.angle_alpha   90.00
_cell.angle_beta   90.00
_cell.angle_gamma   90.00
#
_symmetry.space_group_name_H-M   'P 1'
#
loop_
_entity.id
_entity.type
_entity.pdbx_description
1 polymer ?
#
loop_
_entity_poly.entity_id
_entity_poly.type
_entity_poly.pdbx_seq_one_letter_code
_entity_poly.pdbx_strand_id
1 'polypeptide(L)'
;MEFIFNEKLIRTKLKNFDSPDRLAMSHEHFVNSAIIFLIIPYNNKPYDLVLIRRTKSTTDKHSGEMSFPGGKFDQTLDASYLDTALRELDEELGIPKSEVSILGCIDDHLTPKGFVITAFVASISQDTKMVKQDSEVNEIVKIPITFFADKKKFRERTYELKGDLIGVGKYNYFSPENKKYIIFGATSHIIVNFIDTVYNLGLMTPGCRRINCEDIKDRIIS
;
A
#
# COMPACT_ATOMS: atom_id res chain seq x y z
N MET A 1 11.90 -10.16 -16.34
CA MET A 1 11.36 -10.94 -15.21
C MET A 1 9.88 -11.16 -15.50
N GLU A 2 9.38 -12.38 -15.37
CA GLU A 2 7.98 -12.71 -15.73
C GLU A 2 6.98 -12.38 -14.61
N PHE A 3 7.47 -12.04 -13.41
CA PHE A 3 6.67 -11.69 -12.23
C PHE A 3 5.57 -12.72 -11.90
N ILE A 4 5.81 -13.99 -12.22
CA ILE A 4 5.04 -15.10 -11.68
C ILE A 4 5.23 -15.12 -10.16
N PHE A 5 4.16 -15.39 -9.42
CA PHE A 5 4.18 -15.38 -7.97
C PHE A 5 5.21 -16.38 -7.43
N ASN A 6 6.12 -15.89 -6.59
CA ASN A 6 7.11 -16.71 -5.91
C ASN A 6 7.06 -16.39 -4.42
N GLU A 7 6.28 -17.18 -3.69
CA GLU A 7 6.06 -16.99 -2.25
C GLU A 7 7.37 -17.02 -1.47
N LYS A 8 8.26 -17.97 -1.77
CA LYS A 8 9.55 -18.11 -1.08
C LYS A 8 10.41 -16.87 -1.26
N LEU A 9 10.51 -16.33 -2.47
CA LEU A 9 11.24 -15.10 -2.75
C LEU A 9 10.67 -13.93 -1.93
N ILE A 10 9.35 -13.73 -2.01
CA ILE A 10 8.66 -12.62 -1.33
C ILE A 10 8.90 -12.72 0.18
N ARG A 11 8.62 -13.87 0.80
CA ARG A 11 8.82 -14.09 2.24
C ARG A 11 10.27 -13.88 2.68
N THR A 12 11.24 -14.28 1.85
CA THR A 12 12.67 -14.10 2.18
C THR A 12 13.11 -12.64 2.14
N LYS A 13 12.42 -11.80 1.36
CA LYS A 13 12.74 -10.38 1.21
C LYS A 13 11.96 -9.48 2.15
N LEU A 14 10.77 -9.90 2.56
CA LEU A 14 9.96 -9.17 3.52
C LEU A 14 10.39 -9.46 4.96
N LYS A 15 10.03 -8.54 5.86
CA LYS A 15 10.32 -8.65 7.30
C LYS A 15 9.12 -9.27 8.03
N ASN A 16 9.38 -9.92 9.15
CA ASN A 16 8.33 -10.19 10.14
C ASN A 16 7.91 -8.85 10.77
N PHE A 17 6.64 -8.75 11.17
CA PHE A 17 6.12 -7.51 11.76
C PHE A 17 6.84 -7.10 13.03
N ASP A 18 7.16 -8.06 13.91
CA ASP A 18 7.90 -7.83 15.14
C ASP A 18 9.42 -7.82 14.94
N SER A 19 9.91 -7.79 13.69
CA SER A 19 11.33 -7.78 13.42
C SER A 19 11.97 -6.48 13.93
N PRO A 20 13.08 -6.54 14.69
CA PRO A 20 13.81 -5.35 15.11
C PRO A 20 14.41 -4.58 13.91
N ASP A 21 14.57 -5.23 12.76
CA ASP A 21 15.06 -4.60 11.53
C ASP A 21 13.96 -3.84 10.78
N ARG A 22 12.69 -3.96 11.20
CA ARG A 22 11.58 -3.18 10.64
C ARG A 22 11.65 -1.76 11.18
N LEU A 23 11.55 -0.77 10.29
CA LEU A 23 11.36 0.61 10.73
C LEU A 23 9.93 0.74 11.26
N ALA A 24 9.79 0.55 12.56
CA ALA A 24 8.56 0.77 13.31
C ALA A 24 8.49 2.23 13.75
N MET A 25 7.38 2.89 13.47
CA MET A 25 7.17 4.28 13.83
C MET A 25 6.05 4.42 14.85
N SER A 26 6.32 5.12 15.94
CA SER A 26 5.31 5.52 16.92
C SER A 26 5.55 6.95 17.35
N HIS A 27 4.53 7.80 17.24
CA HIS A 27 4.53 9.15 17.81
C HIS A 27 3.15 9.45 18.37
N GLU A 28 3.08 10.13 19.50
CA GLU A 28 1.84 10.42 20.24
C GLU A 28 0.83 11.29 19.47
N HIS A 29 1.24 11.88 18.35
CA HIS A 29 0.44 12.79 17.55
C HIS A 29 0.13 12.24 16.15
N PHE A 30 0.60 11.04 15.84
CA PHE A 30 0.28 10.39 14.58
C PHE A 30 -0.93 9.49 14.69
N VAL A 31 -1.72 9.47 13.63
CA VAL A 31 -2.79 8.50 13.46
C VAL A 31 -2.18 7.20 12.95
N ASN A 32 -2.21 6.17 13.77
CA ASN A 32 -1.77 4.84 13.35
C ASN A 32 -2.85 4.18 12.51
N SER A 33 -2.43 3.52 11.45
CA SER A 33 -3.29 2.85 10.47
C SER A 33 -2.60 1.61 9.94
N ALA A 34 -3.39 0.64 9.49
CA ALA A 34 -2.86 -0.58 8.91
C ALA A 34 -3.59 -0.93 7.61
N ILE A 35 -2.83 -1.46 6.65
CA ILE A 35 -3.34 -1.82 5.32
C ILE A 35 -2.91 -3.23 4.92
N ILE A 36 -3.65 -3.81 3.97
CA ILE A 36 -3.25 -5.04 3.27
C ILE A 36 -2.78 -4.72 1.85
N PHE A 37 -1.51 -5.00 1.56
CA PHE A 37 -0.99 -5.13 0.21
C PHE A 37 -1.38 -6.52 -0.31
N LEU A 38 -2.55 -6.59 -0.96
CA LEU A 38 -3.20 -7.85 -1.33
C LEU A 38 -2.77 -8.33 -2.72
N ILE A 39 -2.17 -9.51 -2.77
CA ILE A 39 -1.70 -10.18 -3.98
C ILE A 39 -2.66 -11.30 -4.38
N ILE A 40 -2.98 -11.37 -5.68
CA ILE A 40 -3.66 -12.53 -6.27
C ILE A 40 -2.64 -13.28 -7.14
N PRO A 41 -2.14 -14.44 -6.69
CA PRO A 41 -1.22 -15.26 -7.45
C PRO A 41 -1.93 -15.99 -8.59
N TYR A 42 -1.18 -16.26 -9.67
CA TYR A 42 -1.63 -17.07 -10.79
C TYR A 42 -0.52 -18.04 -11.21
N ASN A 43 -0.92 -19.18 -11.77
CA ASN A 43 0.05 -20.21 -12.19
C ASN A 43 0.79 -19.83 -13.48
N ASN A 44 0.10 -19.19 -14.44
CA ASN A 44 0.59 -19.02 -15.81
C ASN A 44 0.65 -17.55 -16.27
N LYS A 45 0.50 -16.60 -15.35
CA LYS A 45 0.60 -15.17 -15.65
C LYS A 45 1.15 -14.40 -14.45
N PRO A 46 1.64 -13.15 -14.64
CA PRO A 46 2.04 -12.31 -13.52
C PRO A 46 0.91 -12.17 -12.49
N TYR A 47 1.26 -12.09 -11.22
CA TYR A 47 0.28 -11.85 -10.18
C TYR A 47 -0.29 -10.42 -10.25
N ASP A 48 -1.52 -10.28 -9.76
CA ASP A 48 -2.18 -8.98 -9.68
C ASP A 48 -2.06 -8.41 -8.27
N LEU A 49 -1.90 -7.09 -8.17
CA LEU A 49 -2.12 -6.33 -6.94
C LEU A 49 -3.57 -5.83 -6.93
N VAL A 50 -4.24 -5.98 -5.79
CA VAL A 50 -5.59 -5.44 -5.57
C VAL A 50 -5.49 -4.06 -4.92
N LEU A 51 -6.16 -3.08 -5.54
CA LEU A 51 -6.41 -1.76 -4.97
C LEU A 51 -7.91 -1.49 -4.95
N ILE A 52 -8.34 -0.60 -4.06
CA ILE A 52 -9.70 -0.09 -4.03
C ILE A 52 -9.73 1.35 -4.53
N ARG A 53 -10.86 1.72 -5.12
CA ARG A 53 -11.23 3.11 -5.31
C ARG A 53 -12.25 3.47 -4.25
N ARG A 54 -11.89 4.39 -3.35
CA ARG A 54 -12.77 4.81 -2.26
C ARG A 54 -14.04 5.47 -2.79
N THR A 55 -15.18 5.22 -2.17
CA THR A 55 -16.45 5.89 -2.48
C THR A 55 -16.33 7.39 -2.24
N LYS A 56 -16.94 8.18 -3.12
CA LYS A 56 -16.96 9.65 -2.96
C LYS A 56 -17.89 10.02 -1.82
N SER A 57 -17.35 10.63 -0.76
CA SER A 57 -18.10 11.19 0.35
C SER A 57 -17.72 12.65 0.52
N THR A 58 -18.71 13.50 0.80
CA THR A 58 -18.50 14.93 1.08
C THR A 58 -17.76 15.17 2.39
N THR A 59 -17.69 14.18 3.28
CA THR A 59 -16.99 14.26 4.57
C THR A 59 -15.58 13.63 4.53
N ASP A 60 -15.23 12.87 3.49
CA ASP A 60 -13.92 12.22 3.36
C ASP A 60 -13.02 12.95 2.35
N LYS A 61 -11.91 13.50 2.85
CA LYS A 61 -10.90 14.25 2.07
C LYS A 61 -10.07 13.36 1.12
N HIS A 62 -10.16 12.03 1.24
CA HIS A 62 -9.49 11.04 0.39
C HIS A 62 -10.46 10.33 -0.56
N SER A 63 -11.68 10.83 -0.65
CA SER A 63 -12.74 10.16 -1.37
C SER A 63 -12.46 10.11 -2.89
N GLY A 64 -12.68 8.94 -3.51
CA GLY A 64 -12.37 8.70 -4.92
C GLY A 64 -10.90 8.40 -5.25
N GLU A 65 -9.98 8.43 -4.27
CA GLU A 65 -8.57 8.06 -4.44
C GLU A 65 -8.39 6.54 -4.54
N MET A 66 -7.26 6.13 -5.14
CA MET A 66 -6.83 4.73 -5.18
C MET A 66 -6.00 4.41 -3.94
N SER A 67 -6.43 3.42 -3.16
CA SER A 67 -5.74 2.98 -1.94
C SER A 67 -5.67 1.47 -1.86
N PHE A 68 -4.87 0.99 -0.92
CA PHE A 68 -5.02 -0.37 -0.41
C PHE A 68 -6.27 -0.47 0.46
N PRO A 69 -6.82 -1.69 0.65
CA PRO A 69 -7.74 -1.94 1.73
C PRO A 69 -7.08 -1.70 3.09
N GLY A 70 -7.80 -1.06 4.00
CA GLY A 70 -7.28 -0.74 5.33
C GLY A 70 -7.78 0.58 5.90
N GLY A 71 -7.47 0.79 7.17
CA GLY A 71 -8.05 1.87 7.95
C GLY A 71 -7.26 2.20 9.21
N LYS A 72 -7.89 2.97 10.09
CA LYS A 72 -7.27 3.44 11.33
C LYS A 72 -7.24 2.31 12.36
N PHE A 73 -6.17 2.27 13.15
CA PHE A 73 -6.10 1.39 14.31
C PHE A 73 -7.11 1.85 15.37
N ASP A 74 -7.99 0.95 15.78
CA ASP A 74 -8.96 1.19 16.85
C ASP A 74 -8.65 0.27 18.04
N GLN A 75 -8.14 0.83 19.13
CA GLN A 75 -7.77 0.08 20.35
C GLN A 75 -8.96 -0.61 21.02
N THR A 76 -10.20 -0.21 20.71
CA THR A 76 -11.41 -0.83 21.25
C THR A 76 -11.82 -2.08 20.47
N LEU A 77 -11.39 -2.21 19.21
CA LEU A 77 -11.74 -3.30 18.31
C LEU A 77 -10.55 -4.24 18.02
N ASP A 78 -9.34 -3.69 17.98
CA ASP A 78 -8.15 -4.33 17.42
C ASP A 78 -7.06 -4.52 18.49
N ALA A 79 -6.58 -5.75 18.66
CA ALA A 79 -5.48 -6.07 19.58
C ALA A 79 -4.10 -5.77 18.96
N SER A 80 -4.03 -5.68 17.64
CA SER A 80 -2.81 -5.42 16.88
C SER A 80 -3.10 -4.68 15.56
N TYR A 81 -2.07 -4.10 14.94
CA TYR A 81 -2.21 -3.53 13.58
C TYR A 81 -2.57 -4.58 12.52
N LEU A 82 -2.19 -5.84 12.72
CA LEU A 82 -2.62 -6.91 11.82
C LEU A 82 -4.12 -7.15 11.94
N ASP A 83 -4.68 -7.10 13.14
CA ASP A 83 -6.13 -7.22 13.35
C ASP A 83 -6.88 -6.10 12.65
N THR A 84 -6.40 -4.84 12.74
CA THR A 84 -6.96 -3.72 11.96
C THR A 84 -6.95 -4.01 10.48
N ALA A 85 -5.79 -4.40 9.92
CA ALA A 85 -5.68 -4.62 8.48
C ALA A 85 -6.61 -5.75 7.99
N LEU A 86 -6.77 -6.81 8.79
CA LEU A 86 -7.65 -7.94 8.47
C LEU A 86 -9.13 -7.61 8.66
N ARG A 87 -9.50 -6.85 9.70
CA ARG A 87 -10.86 -6.36 9.91
C ARG A 87 -11.31 -5.48 8.75
N GLU A 88 -10.50 -4.50 8.40
CA GLU A 88 -10.79 -3.57 7.30
C GLU A 88 -10.86 -4.31 5.96
N LEU A 89 -10.02 -5.33 5.73
CA LEU A 89 -10.09 -6.17 4.53
C LEU A 89 -11.43 -6.94 4.44
N ASP A 90 -11.93 -7.45 5.57
CA ASP A 90 -13.24 -8.10 5.64
C ASP A 90 -14.38 -7.08 5.44
N GLU A 91 -14.32 -5.94 6.12
CA GLU A 91 -15.33 -4.87 6.01
C GLU A 91 -15.41 -4.30 4.59
N GLU A 92 -14.28 -4.01 3.95
CA GLU A 92 -14.24 -3.35 2.63
C GLU A 92 -14.43 -4.33 1.47
N LEU A 93 -13.91 -5.56 1.57
CA LEU A 93 -13.86 -6.54 0.48
C LEU A 93 -14.56 -7.88 0.76
N GLY A 94 -15.09 -8.10 1.96
CA GLY A 94 -15.75 -9.34 2.36
C GLY A 94 -14.83 -10.56 2.39
N ILE A 95 -13.52 -10.35 2.57
CA ILE A 95 -12.53 -11.43 2.63
C ILE A 95 -12.24 -11.76 4.09
N PRO A 96 -12.64 -12.95 4.59
CA PRO A 96 -12.37 -13.33 5.96
C PRO A 96 -10.90 -13.68 6.16
N LYS A 97 -10.38 -13.43 7.36
CA LYS A 97 -8.97 -13.73 7.73
C LYS A 97 -8.52 -15.17 7.43
N SER A 98 -9.43 -16.14 7.42
CA SER A 98 -9.12 -17.55 7.12
C SER A 98 -8.72 -17.80 5.66
N GLU A 99 -9.04 -16.89 4.74
CA GLU A 99 -8.65 -16.98 3.33
C GLU A 99 -7.34 -16.24 3.02
N VAL A 100 -6.76 -15.57 4.01
CA VAL A 100 -5.61 -14.67 3.83
C VAL A 100 -4.34 -15.35 4.33
N SER A 101 -3.32 -15.44 3.47
CA SER A 101 -1.98 -15.86 3.85
C SER A 101 -1.06 -14.64 3.99
N ILE A 102 -0.63 -14.35 5.21
CA ILE A 102 0.32 -13.26 5.48
C ILE A 102 1.72 -13.68 5.03
N LEU A 103 2.32 -12.87 4.16
CA LEU A 103 3.65 -13.09 3.58
C LEU A 103 4.76 -12.36 4.35
N GLY A 104 4.41 -11.28 5.04
CA GLY A 104 5.32 -10.44 5.81
C GLY A 104 4.82 -9.01 5.85
N CYS A 105 5.71 -8.08 6.17
CA CYS A 105 5.43 -6.65 6.17
C CYS A 105 6.56 -5.88 5.47
N ILE A 106 6.24 -4.64 5.09
CA ILE A 106 7.23 -3.64 4.73
C ILE A 106 7.36 -2.60 5.86
N ASP A 107 8.39 -1.77 5.77
CA ASP A 107 8.62 -0.68 6.73
C ASP A 107 7.43 0.29 6.81
N ASP A 108 7.22 0.90 7.98
CA ASP A 108 6.13 1.86 8.17
C ASP A 108 6.29 3.05 7.22
N HIS A 109 5.15 3.50 6.68
CA HIS A 109 5.11 4.64 5.78
C HIS A 109 4.46 5.84 6.46
N LEU A 110 5.23 6.92 6.58
CA LEU A 110 4.74 8.19 7.09
C LEU A 110 4.15 9.05 5.99
N THR A 111 2.93 9.54 6.21
CA THR A 111 2.28 10.47 5.28
C THR A 111 2.47 11.93 5.72
N PRO A 112 2.46 12.90 4.78
CA PRO A 112 2.50 14.32 5.10
C PRO A 112 1.34 14.81 5.97
N LYS A 113 0.27 14.02 6.08
CA LYS A 113 -0.93 14.32 6.88
C LYS A 113 -0.86 13.75 8.31
N GLY A 114 0.27 13.17 8.70
CA GLY A 114 0.46 12.63 10.05
C GLY A 114 -0.15 11.24 10.27
N PHE A 115 -0.27 10.44 9.20
CA PHE A 115 -0.57 9.01 9.35
C PHE A 115 0.72 8.19 9.34
N VAL A 116 0.79 7.21 10.23
CA VAL A 116 1.75 6.11 10.18
C VAL A 116 1.02 4.89 9.66
N ILE A 117 1.44 4.40 8.49
CA ILE A 117 0.82 3.27 7.81
C ILE A 117 1.71 2.04 7.96
N THR A 118 1.23 1.03 8.69
CA THR A 118 1.81 -0.31 8.68
C THR A 118 1.20 -1.11 7.53
N ALA A 119 2.05 -1.65 6.66
CA ALA A 119 1.61 -2.39 5.48
C ALA A 119 1.99 -3.87 5.57
N PHE A 120 0.97 -4.73 5.66
CA PHE A 120 1.12 -6.18 5.61
C PHE A 120 0.95 -6.66 4.18
N VAL A 121 1.88 -7.49 3.71
CA VAL A 121 1.76 -8.14 2.41
C VAL A 121 1.08 -9.47 2.60
N ALA A 122 0.01 -9.70 1.85
CA ALA A 122 -0.77 -10.92 1.93
C ALA A 122 -1.14 -11.45 0.56
N SER A 123 -1.42 -12.75 0.47
CA SER A 123 -1.98 -13.37 -0.72
C SER A 123 -3.29 -14.09 -0.39
N ILE A 124 -4.19 -14.11 -1.37
CA ILE A 124 -5.44 -14.89 -1.35
C ILE A 124 -5.45 -15.88 -2.51
N SER A 125 -6.40 -16.81 -2.55
CA SER A 125 -6.63 -17.64 -3.74
C SER A 125 -7.18 -16.78 -4.89
N GLN A 126 -6.89 -17.16 -6.14
CA GLN A 126 -7.55 -16.56 -7.31
C GLN A 126 -9.07 -16.77 -7.32
N ASP A 127 -9.55 -17.80 -6.60
CA ASP A 127 -10.96 -18.16 -6.50
C ASP A 127 -11.68 -17.48 -5.33
N THR A 128 -10.94 -16.75 -4.47
CA THR A 128 -11.51 -15.99 -3.35
C THR A 128 -12.50 -14.96 -3.88
N LYS A 129 -13.74 -15.02 -3.36
CA LYS A 129 -14.79 -14.08 -3.71
C LYS A 129 -14.54 -12.76 -2.98
N MET A 130 -14.53 -11.67 -3.74
CA MET A 130 -14.51 -10.31 -3.19
C MET A 130 -15.88 -9.68 -3.35
N VAL A 131 -16.43 -9.16 -2.26
CA VAL A 131 -17.70 -8.42 -2.24
C VAL A 131 -17.41 -7.05 -1.65
N LYS A 132 -17.47 -6.02 -2.48
CA LYS A 132 -17.20 -4.66 -2.03
C LYS A 132 -18.31 -4.16 -1.11
N GLN A 133 -17.95 -3.44 -0.07
CA GLN A 133 -18.90 -2.67 0.74
C GLN A 133 -19.13 -1.31 0.06
N ASP A 134 -20.36 -1.08 -0.41
CA ASP A 134 -20.67 0.05 -1.32
C ASP A 134 -20.45 1.44 -0.69
N SER A 135 -20.61 1.55 0.63
CA SER A 135 -20.45 2.82 1.36
C SER A 135 -19.01 3.34 1.33
N GLU A 136 -18.01 2.46 1.26
CA GLU A 136 -16.60 2.82 1.35
C GLU A 136 -15.81 2.47 0.09
N VAL A 137 -16.22 1.42 -0.63
CA VAL A 137 -15.55 0.93 -1.84
C VAL A 137 -16.44 1.10 -3.07
N ASN A 138 -16.08 2.07 -3.89
CA ASN A 138 -16.74 2.27 -5.18
C ASN A 138 -16.34 1.17 -6.18
N GLU A 139 -15.09 0.73 -6.13
CA GLU A 139 -14.54 -0.20 -7.12
C GLU A 139 -13.34 -0.99 -6.59
N ILE A 140 -13.26 -2.25 -6.98
CA ILE A 140 -12.10 -3.11 -6.77
C ILE A 140 -11.34 -3.19 -8.09
N VAL A 141 -10.05 -2.86 -8.07
CA VAL A 141 -9.21 -2.81 -9.26
C VAL A 141 -8.04 -3.76 -9.09
N LYS A 142 -7.92 -4.73 -10.00
CA LYS A 142 -6.81 -5.67 -10.07
C LYS A 142 -5.84 -5.19 -11.14
N ILE A 143 -4.59 -4.94 -10.75
CA ILE A 143 -3.57 -4.41 -11.66
C ILE A 143 -2.38 -5.37 -11.67
N PRO A 144 -1.96 -5.87 -12.84
CA PRO A 144 -0.79 -6.73 -12.94
C PRO A 144 0.44 -6.07 -12.35
N ILE A 145 1.19 -6.81 -11.52
CA ILE A 145 2.38 -6.24 -10.86
C ILE A 145 3.43 -5.74 -11.87
N THR A 146 3.47 -6.34 -13.06
CA THR A 146 4.31 -5.92 -14.18
C THR A 146 4.11 -4.46 -14.56
N PHE A 147 2.89 -3.93 -14.43
CA PHE A 147 2.62 -2.52 -14.68
C PHE A 147 3.37 -1.61 -13.70
N PHE A 148 3.41 -1.97 -12.42
CA PHE A 148 4.10 -1.18 -11.40
C PHE A 148 5.62 -1.34 -11.46
N ALA A 149 6.09 -2.51 -11.88
CA ALA A 149 7.49 -2.83 -12.06
C ALA A 149 8.13 -2.18 -13.31
N ASP A 150 7.32 -1.74 -14.28
CA ASP A 150 7.82 -1.02 -15.45
C ASP A 150 8.17 0.44 -15.09
N LYS A 151 9.47 0.74 -15.02
CA LYS A 151 9.99 2.08 -14.75
C LYS A 151 9.46 3.15 -15.70
N LYS A 152 9.07 2.81 -16.94
CA LYS A 152 8.46 3.76 -17.89
C LYS A 152 7.04 4.18 -17.49
N LYS A 153 6.35 3.39 -16.66
CA LYS A 153 5.00 3.67 -16.15
C LYS A 153 5.05 4.48 -14.86
N PHE A 154 6.16 4.43 -14.13
CA PHE A 154 6.39 5.23 -12.95
C PHE A 154 6.77 6.66 -13.34
N ARG A 155 6.06 7.64 -12.78
CA ARG A 155 6.41 9.06 -12.88
C ARG A 155 6.69 9.59 -11.49
N GLU A 156 7.74 10.36 -11.35
CA GLU A 156 8.09 11.00 -10.09
C GLU A 156 8.18 12.50 -10.31
N ARG A 157 7.52 13.26 -9.42
CA ARG A 157 7.77 14.69 -9.29
C ARG A 157 8.65 14.91 -8.09
N THR A 158 9.69 15.72 -8.25
CA THR A 158 10.61 16.07 -7.18
C THR A 158 10.38 17.50 -6.74
N TYR A 159 10.56 17.77 -5.45
CA TYR A 159 10.63 19.12 -4.90
C TYR A 159 11.71 19.17 -3.83
N GLU A 160 12.24 20.37 -3.61
CA GLU A 160 13.25 20.60 -2.58
C GLU A 160 12.58 20.80 -1.21
N LEU A 161 13.08 20.11 -0.20
CA LEU A 161 12.65 20.27 1.19
C LEU A 161 13.87 20.15 2.10
N LYS A 162 14.14 21.20 2.89
CA LYS A 162 15.27 21.23 3.85
C LYS A 162 16.63 20.86 3.20
N GLY A 163 16.83 21.18 1.92
CA GLY A 163 18.05 20.88 1.15
C GLY A 163 18.07 19.50 0.47
N ASP A 164 17.03 18.69 0.65
CA ASP A 164 16.89 17.37 0.03
C ASP A 164 15.86 17.36 -1.11
N LEU A 165 16.05 16.46 -2.08
CA LEU A 165 15.06 16.17 -3.11
C LEU A 165 14.05 15.13 -2.63
N ILE A 166 12.80 15.54 -2.51
CA ILE A 166 11.69 14.67 -2.12
C ILE A 166 10.93 14.22 -3.36
N GLY A 167 10.86 12.90 -3.56
CA GLY A 167 10.11 12.30 -4.66
C GLY A 167 8.65 11.99 -4.30
N VAL A 168 7.70 12.41 -5.13
CA VAL A 168 6.30 11.97 -5.09
C VAL A 168 5.98 11.17 -6.34
N GLY A 169 5.74 9.88 -6.11
CA GLY A 169 5.45 8.90 -7.15
C GLY A 169 4.01 9.01 -7.66
N LYS A 170 3.83 8.59 -8.92
CA LYS A 170 2.54 8.49 -9.58
C LYS A 170 2.58 7.43 -10.68
N TYR A 171 1.51 6.67 -10.77
CA TYR A 171 1.17 5.82 -11.90
C TYR A 171 -0.14 6.29 -12.54
N ASN A 172 -0.25 6.14 -13.86
CA ASN A 172 -1.51 6.28 -14.58
C ASN A 172 -1.83 4.94 -15.25
N TYR A 173 -2.70 4.16 -14.63
CA TYR A 173 -3.17 2.89 -15.18
C TYR A 173 -4.41 3.11 -16.03
N PHE A 174 -4.52 2.38 -17.13
CA PHE A 174 -5.73 2.31 -17.95
C PHE A 174 -6.17 0.87 -17.99
N SER A 175 -7.43 0.60 -17.61
CA SER A 175 -8.00 -0.75 -17.74
C SER A 175 -8.17 -1.15 -19.20
N PRO A 176 -8.45 -2.43 -19.50
CA PRO A 176 -8.80 -2.88 -20.85
C PRO A 176 -9.96 -2.10 -21.47
N GLU A 177 -10.88 -1.58 -20.64
CA GLU A 177 -12.02 -0.74 -21.04
C GLU A 177 -11.66 0.76 -21.13
N ASN A 178 -10.36 1.11 -21.15
CA ASN A 178 -9.83 2.47 -21.20
C ASN A 178 -10.21 3.37 -20.02
N LYS A 179 -10.61 2.80 -18.88
CA LYS A 179 -10.86 3.58 -17.67
C LYS A 179 -9.55 3.94 -16.99
N LYS A 180 -9.38 5.23 -16.68
CA LYS A 180 -8.15 5.76 -16.08
C LYS A 180 -8.18 5.69 -14.54
N TYR A 181 -7.12 5.15 -13.97
CA TYR A 181 -6.86 5.12 -12.53
C TYR A 181 -5.55 5.84 -12.23
N ILE A 182 -5.58 6.72 -11.24
CA ILE A 182 -4.41 7.49 -10.80
C ILE A 182 -4.01 6.97 -9.43
N ILE A 183 -2.81 6.39 -9.35
CA ILE A 183 -2.23 5.86 -8.11
C ILE A 183 -1.08 6.78 -7.74
N PHE A 184 -1.13 7.46 -6.59
CA PHE A 184 -0.16 8.47 -6.19
C PHE A 184 -0.01 8.53 -4.67
N GLY A 185 0.94 9.33 -4.18
CA GLY A 185 1.15 9.53 -2.74
C GLY A 185 1.54 8.23 -2.04
N ALA A 186 1.00 8.02 -0.83
CA ALA A 186 1.32 6.87 0.03
C ALA A 186 1.13 5.54 -0.70
N THR A 187 0.02 5.36 -1.42
CA THR A 187 -0.23 4.14 -2.20
C THR A 187 0.90 3.85 -3.18
N SER A 188 1.33 4.86 -3.96
CA SER A 188 2.44 4.67 -4.91
C SER A 188 3.79 4.40 -4.23
N HIS A 189 4.03 5.02 -3.07
CA HIS A 189 5.27 4.87 -2.33
C HIS A 189 5.41 3.47 -1.73
N ILE A 190 4.33 2.95 -1.14
CA ILE A 190 4.23 1.58 -0.61
C ILE A 190 4.45 0.56 -1.75
N ILE A 191 3.85 0.78 -2.93
CA ILE A 191 4.09 -0.07 -4.11
C ILE A 191 5.55 -0.07 -4.52
N VAL A 192 6.16 1.11 -4.65
CA VAL A 192 7.57 1.22 -5.02
C VAL A 192 8.47 0.56 -3.97
N ASN A 193 8.20 0.74 -2.69
CA ASN A 193 8.94 0.09 -1.60
C ASN A 193 8.88 -1.44 -1.72
N PHE A 194 7.68 -2.00 -1.91
CA PHE A 194 7.54 -3.44 -2.14
C PHE A 194 8.34 -3.92 -3.36
N ILE A 195 8.23 -3.23 -4.49
CA ILE A 195 8.93 -3.62 -5.72
C ILE A 195 10.45 -3.57 -5.53
N ASP A 196 10.98 -2.49 -4.95
CA ASP A 196 12.41 -2.34 -4.74
C ASP A 196 12.94 -3.34 -3.69
N THR A 197 12.17 -3.61 -2.63
CA THR A 197 12.54 -4.59 -1.59
C THR A 197 12.59 -6.02 -2.14
N VAL A 198 11.57 -6.43 -2.91
CA VAL A 198 11.46 -7.82 -3.38
C VAL A 198 12.28 -8.06 -4.65
N TYR A 199 12.28 -7.11 -5.59
CA TYR A 199 12.84 -7.29 -6.93
C TYR A 199 14.06 -6.44 -7.24
N ASN A 200 14.43 -5.49 -6.37
CA ASN A 200 15.61 -4.64 -6.51
C ASN A 200 15.68 -3.91 -7.86
N LEU A 201 14.57 -3.30 -8.30
CA LEU A 201 14.47 -2.65 -9.60
C LEU A 201 14.92 -1.18 -9.61
N GLY A 202 15.02 -0.53 -8.45
CA GLY A 202 15.44 0.86 -8.32
C GLY A 202 14.51 1.80 -9.07
N LEU A 203 13.22 1.77 -8.73
CA LEU A 203 12.20 2.57 -9.41
C LEU A 203 12.33 4.07 -9.11
N MET A 204 12.78 4.44 -7.90
CA MET A 204 12.96 5.84 -7.52
C MET A 204 14.05 6.52 -8.35
N THR A 205 13.90 7.83 -8.52
CA THR A 205 14.94 8.67 -9.11
C THR A 205 16.16 8.69 -8.18
N PRO A 206 17.39 8.43 -8.68
CA PRO A 206 18.59 8.49 -7.85
C PRO A 206 18.72 9.84 -7.13
N GLY A 207 19.11 9.79 -5.85
CA GLY A 207 19.27 10.98 -5.00
C GLY A 207 17.97 11.54 -4.43
N CYS A 208 16.80 11.01 -4.82
CA CYS A 208 15.54 11.36 -4.18
C CYS A 208 15.29 10.47 -2.96
N ARG A 209 14.80 11.08 -1.88
CA ARG A 209 14.26 10.35 -0.72
C ARG A 209 12.76 10.56 -0.57
N ARG A 210 12.14 9.75 0.30
CA ARG A 210 10.77 9.97 0.77
C ARG A 210 10.78 10.85 2.02
N ILE A 211 9.61 11.35 2.39
CA ILE A 211 9.41 12.10 3.63
C ILE A 211 9.68 11.19 4.84
N ASN A 212 10.29 11.76 5.87
CA ASN A 212 10.54 11.12 7.16
C ASN A 212 9.88 11.92 8.31
N CYS A 213 10.06 11.46 9.56
CA CYS A 213 9.50 12.13 10.74
C CYS A 213 9.95 13.59 10.91
N GLU A 214 11.24 13.87 10.67
CA GLU A 214 11.84 15.19 10.89
C GLU A 214 11.31 16.24 9.91
N ASP A 215 10.89 15.81 8.73
CA ASP A 215 10.30 16.68 7.71
C ASP A 215 8.92 17.24 8.13
N ILE A 216 8.18 16.51 8.96
CA ILE A 216 6.80 16.85 9.31
C ILE A 216 6.58 17.18 10.79
N LYS A 217 7.62 17.05 11.63
CA LYS A 217 7.60 17.39 13.06
C LYS A 217 7.00 18.78 13.34
N ASP A 218 7.37 19.77 12.54
CA ASP A 218 6.94 21.17 12.71
C ASP A 218 5.49 21.42 12.30
N ARG A 219 4.86 20.52 11.52
CA ARG A 219 3.45 20.60 11.10
C ARG A 219 2.48 19.89 12.04
N ILE A 220 3.02 19.11 12.98
CA ILE A 220 2.25 18.33 13.95
C ILE A 220 2.05 19.12 15.25
N ILE A 221 2.97 20.05 15.54
CA ILE A 221 3.01 20.83 16.78
C ILE A 221 2.26 22.19 16.62
N SER A 222 1.76 22.51 15.42
CA SER A 222 0.97 23.71 15.11
C SER A 222 -0.54 23.45 15.16
#